data_AF-A0AA39RRJ2-F1
#
_entry.id   AF-A0AA39RRJ2-F1
#
_cell.length_a   1.000
_cell.length_b   1.000
_cell.length_c   1.000
_cell.angle_alpha   90.00
_cell.angle_beta   90.00
_cell.angle_gamma   90.00
#
_symmetry.space_group_name_H-M   'P 1'
#
loop_
_entity.id
_entity.type
_entity.pdbx_description
1 polymer ?
#
loop_
_entity_poly.entity_id
_entity_poly.type
_entity_poly.pdbx_seq_one_letter_code
_entity_poly.pdbx_strand_id
1 'polypeptide(L)'
;MAVMCDVDSTEKCEFPALYNFGDSNSDTGGRHAAMTEFPPQNGETFFGHPSGRFSDGRVIIDFIAEDLKLRYLSAYLDSIGTSFRQGANFAFGGSTIRPPGYSPFHIAIQISQFVQFKLLV
;
A
#
# COMPACT_ATOMS: atom_id res chain seq x y z
N MET A 1 3.22 -4.33 9.48
CA MET A 1 3.75 -4.89 8.23
C MET A 1 4.76 -5.97 8.58
N ALA A 2 4.61 -7.18 8.04
CA ALA A 2 5.54 -8.28 8.27
C ALA A 2 5.83 -8.95 6.91
N VAL A 3 7.11 -9.04 6.56
CA VAL A 3 7.59 -9.87 5.45
C VAL A 3 8.12 -11.13 6.11
N MET A 4 7.38 -12.23 6.00
CA MET A 4 7.72 -13.49 6.64
C MET A 4 8.40 -14.42 5.64
N CYS A 5 9.55 -14.93 6.03
CA CYS A 5 10.21 -16.02 5.35
C CYS A 5 10.82 -16.98 6.36
N ASP A 6 10.85 -18.27 6.00
CA ASP A 6 11.39 -19.29 6.89
C ASP A 6 12.91 -19.16 6.94
N VAL A 7 13.43 -18.83 8.13
CA VAL A 7 14.85 -18.59 8.39
C VAL A 7 15.64 -19.89 8.32
N ASP A 8 15.00 -21.05 8.48
CA ASP A 8 15.63 -22.38 8.38
C ASP A 8 15.66 -22.94 6.94
N SER A 9 15.11 -22.22 5.96
CA SER A 9 15.15 -22.65 4.56
C SER A 9 16.49 -22.34 3.90
N THR A 10 17.05 -23.31 3.17
CA THR A 10 18.27 -23.13 2.34
C THR A 10 17.96 -22.54 0.96
N GLU A 11 16.69 -22.42 0.63
CA GLU A 11 16.18 -21.84 -0.62
C GLU A 11 16.09 -20.32 -0.49
N LYS A 12 16.34 -19.60 -1.59
CA LYS A 12 16.09 -18.15 -1.62
C LYS A 12 14.59 -17.90 -1.51
N CYS A 13 14.22 -17.04 -0.58
CA CYS A 13 12.87 -16.52 -0.48
C CYS A 13 12.49 -15.68 -1.70
N GLU A 14 11.58 -16.19 -2.51
CA GLU A 14 10.98 -15.46 -3.62
C GLU A 14 9.58 -14.97 -3.24
N PHE A 15 9.40 -13.65 -3.30
CA PHE A 15 8.11 -13.00 -3.03
C PHE A 15 7.54 -12.47 -4.35
N PRO A 16 6.62 -13.19 -5.02
CA PRO A 16 6.12 -12.78 -6.34
C PRO A 16 5.20 -11.55 -6.28
N ALA A 17 4.63 -11.26 -5.10
CA ALA A 17 3.74 -10.14 -4.88
C ALA A 17 3.79 -9.65 -3.42
N LEU A 18 3.47 -8.37 -3.23
CA LEU A 18 3.40 -7.74 -1.92
C LEU A 18 2.02 -7.09 -1.72
N TYR A 19 1.35 -7.45 -0.63
CA TYR A 19 0.07 -6.86 -0.24
C TYR A 19 0.23 -6.14 1.09
N ASN A 20 -0.17 -4.87 1.13
CA ASN A 20 0.02 -4.03 2.31
C ASN A 20 -1.32 -3.51 2.86
N PHE A 21 -1.36 -3.37 4.19
CA PHE A 21 -2.48 -2.85 4.96
C PHE A 21 -1.93 -1.91 6.01
N GLY A 22 -2.67 -0.86 6.36
CA GLY A 22 -2.20 0.10 7.35
C GLY A 22 -2.83 1.47 7.22
N ASP A 23 -2.08 2.47 7.64
CA ASP A 23 -2.48 3.87 7.70
C ASP A 23 -1.61 4.73 6.76
N SER A 24 -1.54 6.04 7.02
CA SER A 24 -0.78 7.02 6.23
C SER A 24 0.70 6.67 6.09
N ASN A 25 1.30 5.97 7.06
CA ASN A 25 2.73 5.64 7.03
C ASN A 25 3.09 4.68 5.88
N SER A 26 2.10 3.99 5.32
CA SER A 26 2.29 3.05 4.22
C SER A 26 1.30 3.23 3.09
N ASP A 27 0.46 4.27 3.13
CA ASP A 27 -0.50 4.60 2.08
C ASP A 27 0.25 5.13 0.85
N THR A 28 0.02 4.50 -0.31
CA THR A 28 0.62 4.87 -1.60
C THR A 28 -0.33 5.65 -2.50
N GLY A 29 -1.41 6.21 -1.95
CA GLY A 29 -2.38 7.04 -2.67
C GLY A 29 -3.83 6.56 -2.54
N GLY A 30 -4.14 5.61 -1.67
CA GLY A 30 -5.49 5.10 -1.43
C GLY A 30 -6.44 6.18 -0.92
N ARG A 31 -5.98 7.00 0.03
CA ARG A 31 -6.76 8.17 0.47
C ARG A 31 -6.93 9.20 -0.64
N HIS A 32 -5.88 9.44 -1.41
CA HIS A 32 -5.94 10.36 -2.54
C HIS A 32 -6.98 9.90 -3.58
N ALA A 33 -6.94 8.63 -3.99
CA ALA A 33 -7.86 8.05 -4.96
C ALA A 33 -9.33 8.08 -4.50
N ALA A 34 -9.59 7.90 -3.20
CA ALA A 34 -10.95 7.92 -2.67
C ALA A 34 -11.52 9.31 -2.38
N MET A 35 -10.68 10.24 -1.92
CA MET A 35 -11.13 11.52 -1.35
C MET A 35 -10.62 12.74 -2.12
N THR A 36 -9.78 12.56 -3.15
CA THR A 36 -9.09 13.64 -3.89
C THR A 36 -8.25 14.53 -2.96
N GLU A 37 -7.88 14.02 -1.79
CA GLU A 37 -7.04 14.73 -0.83
C GLU A 37 -5.56 14.50 -1.16
N PHE A 38 -4.79 15.57 -1.30
CA PHE A 38 -3.35 15.50 -1.45
C PHE A 38 -2.68 15.87 -0.12
N PRO A 39 -1.80 15.03 0.42
CA PRO A 39 -0.94 15.42 1.52
C PRO A 39 -0.08 16.62 1.09
N PRO A 40 0.15 17.62 1.96
CA PRO A 40 1.10 18.69 1.67
C PRO A 40 2.46 18.09 1.34
N GLN A 41 3.18 18.69 0.38
CA GLN A 41 4.53 18.28 0.01
C GLN A 41 4.63 16.80 -0.37
N ASN A 42 3.78 16.32 -1.29
CA ASN A 42 3.82 14.91 -1.70
C ASN A 42 4.63 14.70 -2.98
N GLY A 43 5.66 13.86 -2.93
CA GLY A 43 6.49 13.48 -4.08
C GLY A 43 7.49 14.53 -4.60
N GLU A 44 7.85 15.53 -3.80
CA GLU A 44 8.86 16.56 -4.16
C GLU A 44 10.29 16.00 -4.27
N THR A 45 10.74 15.19 -3.31
CA THR A 45 12.10 14.63 -3.26
C THR A 45 12.26 13.31 -4.00
N PHE A 46 11.16 12.58 -4.21
CA PHE A 46 11.12 11.36 -5.00
C PHE A 46 9.81 11.28 -5.78
N PHE A 47 9.82 10.72 -7.00
CA PHE A 47 8.78 10.80 -8.04
C PHE A 47 8.77 12.14 -8.82
N GLY A 48 9.03 13.27 -8.17
CA GLY A 48 9.10 14.59 -8.84
C GLY A 48 7.74 15.14 -9.29
N HIS A 49 6.65 14.54 -8.80
CA HIS A 49 5.27 14.94 -9.02
C HIS A 49 4.42 14.44 -7.86
N PRO A 50 3.20 14.99 -7.67
CA PRO A 50 2.28 14.47 -6.67
C PRO A 50 2.05 12.96 -6.84
N SER A 51 2.37 12.19 -5.79
CA SER A 51 2.30 10.72 -5.79
C SER A 51 1.16 10.18 -4.92
N GLY A 52 0.47 11.05 -4.17
CA GLY A 52 -0.59 10.67 -3.23
C GLY A 52 -0.10 10.07 -1.91
N ARG A 53 1.21 9.86 -1.74
CA ARG A 53 1.83 9.41 -0.49
C ARG A 53 1.84 10.53 0.56
N PHE A 54 1.74 10.16 1.84
CA PHE A 54 1.91 11.08 2.98
C PHE A 54 3.40 11.35 3.27
N SER A 55 4.17 11.66 2.22
CA SER A 55 5.59 11.98 2.26
C SER A 55 5.98 12.74 0.99
N ASP A 56 7.01 13.58 1.10
CA ASP A 56 7.73 14.20 -0.01
C ASP A 56 8.43 13.20 -0.93
N GLY A 57 8.46 11.92 -0.60
CA GLY A 57 8.98 10.89 -1.48
C GLY A 57 8.39 9.52 -1.20
N ARG A 58 9.30 8.56 -0.97
CA ARG A 58 8.96 7.16 -0.71
C ARG A 58 8.46 6.96 0.71
N VAL A 59 7.50 6.07 0.87
CA VAL A 59 7.04 5.55 2.18
C VAL A 59 7.67 4.18 2.46
N ILE A 60 7.54 3.66 3.69
CA ILE A 60 8.23 2.43 4.13
C ILE A 60 8.01 1.23 3.19
N ILE A 61 6.82 1.12 2.58
CA ILE A 61 6.48 0.02 1.68
C ILE A 61 7.24 0.08 0.34
N ASP A 62 7.66 1.27 -0.10
CA ASP A 62 8.42 1.44 -1.35
C ASP A 62 9.83 0.86 -1.21
N PHE A 63 10.48 1.08 -0.06
CA PHE A 63 11.80 0.52 0.24
C PHE A 63 11.75 -1.02 0.31
N ILE A 64 10.70 -1.58 0.89
CA ILE A 64 10.51 -3.04 0.91
C ILE A 64 10.28 -3.58 -0.50
N ALA A 65 9.49 -2.91 -1.33
CA ALA A 65 9.29 -3.31 -2.72
C ALA A 65 10.62 -3.31 -3.50
N GLU A 66 11.48 -2.31 -3.30
CA GLU A 66 12.82 -2.24 -3.91
C GLU A 66 13.74 -3.39 -3.47
N ASP A 67 13.74 -3.71 -2.19
CA ASP A 67 14.53 -4.81 -1.64
C ASP A 67 14.05 -6.16 -2.20
N LEU A 68 12.74 -6.34 -2.33
CA LEU A 68 12.11 -7.52 -2.92
C LEU A 68 12.14 -7.54 -4.46
N LYS A 69 12.70 -6.51 -5.11
CA LYS A 69 12.73 -6.35 -6.58
C LYS A 69 11.33 -6.39 -7.23
N LEU A 70 10.35 -5.86 -6.51
CA LEU A 70 8.98 -5.64 -6.97
C LEU A 70 8.80 -4.19 -7.43
N ARG A 71 7.75 -3.96 -8.23
CA ARG A 71 7.30 -2.59 -8.55
C ARG A 71 6.71 -1.94 -7.29
N TYR A 72 6.77 -0.61 -7.23
CA TYR A 72 6.05 0.14 -6.19
C TYR A 72 4.57 -0.18 -6.22
N LEU A 73 4.00 -0.38 -5.04
CA LEU A 73 2.61 -0.79 -4.92
C LEU A 73 1.70 0.39 -5.26
N SER A 74 0.77 0.13 -6.17
CA SER A 74 -0.34 1.04 -6.42
C SER A 74 -1.44 0.81 -5.38
N ALA A 75 -2.14 1.88 -5.01
CA ALA A 75 -3.33 1.75 -4.17
C ALA A 75 -4.41 0.97 -4.92
N TYR A 76 -5.08 0.03 -4.26
CA TYR A 76 -6.11 -0.78 -4.93
C TYR A 76 -7.30 0.07 -5.43
N LEU A 77 -7.53 1.23 -4.81
CA LEU A 77 -8.55 2.20 -5.18
C LEU A 77 -8.21 2.98 -6.46
N ASP A 78 -6.93 3.06 -6.82
CA ASP A 78 -6.47 3.69 -8.05
C ASP A 78 -6.28 2.63 -9.15
N SER A 79 -7.39 2.07 -9.62
CA SER A 79 -7.41 0.84 -10.42
C SER A 79 -7.39 1.06 -11.94
N ILE A 80 -7.65 2.28 -12.42
CA ILE A 80 -7.76 2.55 -13.86
C ILE A 80 -6.38 2.49 -14.50
N GLY A 81 -6.15 1.50 -15.36
CA GLY A 81 -4.86 1.31 -16.04
C GLY A 81 -3.76 0.71 -15.15
N THR A 82 -4.08 0.37 -13.90
CA THR A 82 -3.14 -0.18 -12.93
C THR A 82 -3.07 -1.71 -13.02
N SER A 83 -1.84 -2.26 -12.94
CA SER A 83 -1.63 -3.70 -12.87
C SER A 83 -1.25 -4.14 -11.47
N PHE A 84 -2.04 -5.05 -10.89
CA PHE A 84 -1.81 -5.58 -9.54
C PHE A 84 -1.13 -6.97 -9.52
N ARG A 85 -0.49 -7.38 -10.62
CA ARG A 85 0.15 -8.70 -10.75
C ARG A 85 1.25 -8.95 -9.70
N GLN A 86 1.90 -7.89 -9.23
CA GLN A 86 2.95 -7.93 -8.20
C GLN A 86 2.46 -7.41 -6.85
N GLY A 87 1.12 -7.37 -6.67
CA GLY A 87 0.48 -6.97 -5.44
C GLY A 87 -0.19 -5.59 -5.50
N ALA A 88 -0.79 -5.21 -4.37
CA ALA A 88 -1.61 -4.01 -4.23
C ALA A 88 -1.57 -3.49 -2.79
N ASN A 89 -1.80 -2.19 -2.63
CA ASN A 89 -1.85 -1.55 -1.32
C ASN A 89 -3.28 -1.22 -0.90
N PHE A 90 -3.67 -1.68 0.29
CA PHE A 90 -4.96 -1.44 0.94
C PHE A 90 -4.85 -0.48 2.12
N ALA A 91 -3.64 0.00 2.44
CA ALA A 91 -3.46 1.04 3.43
C ALA A 91 -4.19 2.32 3.03
N PHE A 92 -4.69 3.05 4.03
CA PHE A 92 -5.47 4.26 3.82
C PHE A 92 -5.16 5.29 4.90
N GLY A 93 -4.83 6.52 4.51
CA GLY A 93 -4.48 7.58 5.44
C GLY A 93 -5.53 7.80 6.54
N GLY A 94 -5.10 7.80 7.81
CA GLY A 94 -5.99 8.01 8.96
C GLY A 94 -6.78 6.77 9.41
N SER A 95 -6.48 5.59 8.86
CA SER A 95 -7.05 4.33 9.32
C SER A 95 -6.62 3.94 10.73
N THR A 96 -7.52 3.25 11.43
CA THR A 96 -7.29 2.72 12.78
C THR A 96 -7.53 1.22 12.80
N ILE A 97 -7.10 0.56 13.88
CA ILE A 97 -7.40 -0.86 14.11
C ILE A 97 -8.88 -1.07 14.44
N ARG A 98 -9.51 -0.16 15.21
CA ARG A 98 -10.90 -0.28 15.66
C ARG A 98 -11.74 0.95 15.26
N PRO A 99 -13.04 0.77 14.95
CA PRO A 99 -13.98 1.88 14.81
C PRO A 99 -14.23 2.58 16.17
N PRO A 100 -14.70 3.83 16.19
CA PRO A 100 -15.15 4.67 15.06
C PRO A 100 -14.06 5.64 14.59
N GLY A 101 -12.83 5.15 14.34
CA GLY A 101 -11.67 5.99 14.01
C GLY A 101 -11.89 6.99 12.87
N TYR A 102 -10.90 7.85 12.64
CA TYR A 102 -11.01 8.99 11.72
C TYR A 102 -11.38 8.61 10.27
N SER A 103 -10.98 7.42 9.81
CA SER A 103 -11.30 6.90 8.48
C SER A 103 -12.31 5.74 8.54
N PRO A 104 -13.23 5.62 7.56
CA PRO A 104 -14.07 4.42 7.44
C PRO A 104 -13.26 3.16 7.10
N PHE A 105 -12.05 3.29 6.56
CA PHE A 105 -11.16 2.19 6.16
C PHE A 105 -10.34 1.62 7.32
N HIS A 106 -10.97 1.35 8.46
CA HIS A 106 -10.30 0.64 9.56
C HIS A 106 -9.85 -0.77 9.12
N ILE A 107 -8.91 -1.39 9.83
CA ILE A 107 -8.21 -2.59 9.36
C ILE A 107 -9.13 -3.75 8.91
N ALA A 108 -10.27 -3.93 9.57
CA ALA A 108 -11.25 -4.96 9.20
C ALA A 108 -11.83 -4.73 7.79
N ILE A 109 -12.06 -3.48 7.41
CA ILE A 109 -12.53 -3.12 6.07
C ILE A 109 -11.44 -3.35 5.04
N GLN A 110 -10.19 -2.97 5.32
CA GLN A 110 -9.07 -3.21 4.40
C GLN A 110 -8.89 -4.71 4.11
N ILE A 111 -8.97 -5.55 5.15
CA ILE A 111 -8.92 -7.01 5.00
C ILE A 111 -10.12 -7.53 4.20
N SER A 112 -11.34 -7.07 4.51
CA SER A 112 -12.54 -7.46 3.78
C SER A 112 -12.46 -7.11 2.29
N GLN A 113 -11.95 -5.93 1.97
CA GLN A 113 -11.72 -5.47 0.60
C GLN A 113 -10.64 -6.29 -0.11
N PHE A 114 -9.57 -6.67 0.59
CA PHE A 114 -8.57 -7.58 0.03
C PHE A 114 -9.13 -8.97 -0.28
N VAL A 115 -9.98 -9.51 0.60
CA VAL A 115 -10.65 -10.79 0.35
C VAL A 115 -11.51 -10.71 -0.91
N GLN A 116 -12.28 -9.64 -1.10
CA GLN A 116 -13.06 -9.43 -2.32
C GLN A 116 -12.17 -9.23 -3.56
N PHE A 117 -11.12 -8.43 -3.42
CA PHE A 117 -10.14 -8.17 -4.48
C PHE A 117 -9.53 -9.47 -4.99
N LYS A 118 -9.10 -10.37 -4.10
CA LYS A 118 -8.49 -11.66 -4.48
C LYS A 118 -9.43 -12.58 -5.27
N LEU A 119 -10.75 -12.38 -5.20
CA LEU A 119 -11.71 -13.16 -6.00
C LEU A 119 -11.82 -12.66 -7.45
N LEU A 120 -11.32 -11.45 -7.73
CA LEU A 120 -11.50 -10.75 -9.01
C LEU A 120 -10.20 -10.62 -9.83
N VAL A 121 -9.04 -10.96 -9.25
CA VAL A 121 -7.71 -10.83 -9.88
C VAL A 121 -6.95 -12.16 -9.89
#